data_AF-S8C2G8-F1
#
_entry.id   AF-S8C2G8-F1
#
_cell.length_a   1.000
_cell.length_b   1.000
_cell.length_c   1.000
_cell.angle_alpha   90.00
_cell.angle_beta   90.00
_cell.angle_gamma   90.00
#
_symmetry.space_group_name_H-M   'P 1'
#
loop_
_entity.id
_entity.type
_entity.pdbx_description
1 polymer ?
#
loop_
_entity_poly.entity_id
_entity_poly.type
_entity_poly.pdbx_seq_one_letter_code
_entity_poly.pdbx_strand_id
1 'polypeptide(L)'
;SSNKPLPNPVFDFLPEIQNPCNLVSLVAPSLKQKDIFSSLNVLREQGLFHRFCSHDLSRVLLRCQSDPSAALSFFNWVRIHLGFQPDVQNCCIMTHILVWSKNFRKGMEILSLLIQVNERGIGSDSSKKPDLFENLLLSAENCNSDAAVFDMLIKAYLMKGMIKEGFQTFRRMVKLGFLPDLVAVNRLLSSLSKANRSAKCWRIYGVMIEIGLQPDACTFNTLIDLMCSEGDVDGANRFLDGVEED
;
A
#
# COMPACT_ATOMS: atom_id res chain seq x y z
N SER A 1 26.85 -2.48 3.54
CA SER A 1 27.29 -3.87 3.33
C SER A 1 26.19 -4.80 3.79
N SER A 2 25.33 -5.27 2.88
CA SER A 2 24.23 -6.16 3.24
C SER A 2 24.75 -7.59 3.43
N ASN A 3 24.60 -8.11 4.65
CA ASN A 3 24.73 -9.53 4.93
C ASN A 3 23.62 -10.27 4.18
N LYS A 4 23.87 -10.63 2.91
CA LYS A 4 23.08 -11.68 2.27
C LYS A 4 23.35 -12.97 3.04
N PRO A 5 22.34 -13.62 3.63
CA PRO A 5 22.54 -14.89 4.30
C PRO A 5 23.20 -15.85 3.30
N LEU A 6 24.30 -16.49 3.72
CA LEU A 6 24.99 -17.48 2.91
C LEU A 6 23.97 -18.60 2.56
N PRO A 7 23.94 -19.06 1.29
CA PRO A 7 23.08 -20.17 0.91
C PRO A 7 23.33 -21.35 1.85
N ASN A 8 22.27 -21.95 2.38
CA ASN A 8 22.41 -23.14 3.20
C ASN A 8 23.03 -24.24 2.33
N PRO A 9 24.23 -24.76 2.65
CA PRO A 9 24.93 -25.74 1.81
C PRO A 9 24.15 -27.06 1.64
N VAL A 10 23.13 -27.30 2.47
CA VAL A 10 22.21 -28.43 2.30
C VAL A 10 21.40 -28.35 1.00
N PHE A 11 21.18 -27.15 0.46
CA PHE A 11 20.41 -26.98 -0.78
C PHE A 11 21.13 -27.50 -2.04
N ASP A 12 22.46 -27.58 -2.02
CA ASP A 12 23.25 -28.12 -3.14
C ASP A 12 23.01 -29.62 -3.36
N PHE A 13 22.45 -30.31 -2.36
CA PHE A 13 22.10 -31.73 -2.44
C PHE A 13 20.64 -31.98 -2.86
N LEU A 14 19.82 -30.94 -3.02
CA LEU A 14 18.44 -31.08 -3.47
C LEU A 14 18.39 -31.12 -5.01
N PRO A 15 17.46 -31.92 -5.60
CA PRO A 15 17.15 -31.83 -7.03
C PRO A 15 16.85 -30.39 -7.46
N GLU A 16 17.16 -30.01 -8.70
CA GLU A 16 17.02 -28.62 -9.16
C GLU A 16 15.64 -28.02 -8.89
N ILE A 17 14.58 -28.80 -9.11
CA ILE A 17 13.17 -28.42 -8.88
C ILE A 17 12.81 -28.28 -7.40
N GLN A 18 13.56 -28.94 -6.51
CA GLN A 18 13.34 -28.90 -5.07
C GLN A 18 14.24 -27.88 -4.36
N ASN A 19 15.25 -27.33 -5.06
CA ASN A 19 16.15 -26.34 -4.51
C ASN A 19 15.46 -24.95 -4.48
N PRO A 20 15.20 -24.36 -3.30
CA PRO A 20 14.54 -23.06 -3.18
C PRO A 20 15.34 -21.92 -3.83
N CYS A 21 16.66 -22.03 -3.96
CA CYS A 21 17.49 -21.03 -4.61
C CYS A 21 17.16 -20.90 -6.10
N ASN A 22 16.73 -21.98 -6.76
CA ASN A 22 16.47 -22.05 -8.19
C ASN A 22 15.05 -21.61 -8.58
N LEU A 23 14.14 -21.42 -7.62
CA LEU A 23 12.76 -21.06 -7.91
C LEU A 23 12.64 -19.88 -8.87
N VAL A 24 13.38 -18.80 -8.60
CA VAL A 24 13.30 -17.56 -9.39
C VAL A 24 13.79 -17.78 -10.82
N SER A 25 14.87 -18.54 -11.02
CA SER A 25 15.41 -18.83 -12.35
C SER A 25 14.51 -19.78 -13.15
N LEU A 26 13.78 -20.68 -12.48
CA LEU A 26 12.82 -21.58 -13.11
C LEU A 26 11.49 -20.89 -13.45
N VAL A 27 11.03 -19.97 -12.61
CA VAL A 27 9.75 -19.26 -12.82
C VAL A 27 9.87 -18.10 -13.82
N ALA A 28 10.98 -17.35 -13.80
CA ALA A 28 11.12 -16.13 -14.60
C ALA A 28 10.94 -16.33 -16.13
N PRO A 29 11.41 -17.43 -16.76
CA PRO A 29 11.14 -17.70 -18.17
C PRO A 29 9.66 -17.91 -18.46
N SER A 30 8.95 -18.65 -17.60
CA SER A 30 7.51 -18.92 -17.73
C SER A 30 6.68 -17.63 -17.69
N LEU A 31 7.10 -16.65 -16.91
CA LEU A 31 6.43 -15.34 -16.80
C LEU A 31 6.59 -14.46 -18.05
N LYS A 32 7.52 -14.80 -18.95
CA LYS A 32 7.71 -14.09 -20.24
C LYS A 32 6.93 -14.73 -21.40
N GLN A 33 6.33 -15.90 -21.17
CA GLN A 33 5.59 -16.60 -22.22
C GLN A 33 4.22 -15.95 -22.44
N LYS A 34 3.66 -16.13 -23.66
CA LYS A 34 2.30 -15.63 -23.97
C LYS A 34 1.24 -16.28 -23.08
N ASP A 35 1.40 -17.58 -22.79
CA ASP A 35 0.54 -18.31 -21.86
C ASP A 35 1.30 -18.61 -20.56
N ILE A 36 1.27 -17.63 -19.66
CA ILE A 36 1.88 -17.71 -18.34
C ILE A 36 1.24 -18.85 -17.52
N PHE A 37 -0.07 -19.03 -17.62
CA PHE A 37 -0.84 -19.96 -16.79
C PHE A 37 -0.45 -21.41 -17.08
N SER A 38 -0.46 -21.81 -18.35
CA SER A 38 -0.05 -23.16 -18.74
C SER A 38 1.39 -23.45 -18.35
N SER A 39 2.28 -22.47 -18.55
CA SER A 39 3.71 -22.59 -18.20
C SER A 39 3.94 -22.79 -16.70
N LEU A 40 3.21 -22.07 -15.85
CA LEU A 40 3.29 -22.22 -14.39
C LEU A 40 2.67 -23.54 -13.92
N ASN A 41 1.61 -24.02 -14.57
CA ASN A 41 0.98 -25.31 -14.24
C ASN A 41 1.93 -26.49 -14.49
N VAL A 42 2.71 -26.47 -15.58
CA VAL A 42 3.75 -27.49 -15.82
C VAL A 42 4.75 -27.54 -14.67
N LEU A 43 5.25 -26.38 -14.22
CA LEU A 43 6.17 -26.32 -13.07
C LEU A 43 5.51 -26.81 -11.78
N ARG A 44 4.20 -26.58 -11.62
CA ARG A 44 3.43 -27.10 -10.48
C ARG A 44 3.36 -28.62 -10.48
N GLU A 45 3.05 -29.22 -11.63
CA GLU A 45 2.99 -30.69 -11.78
C GLU A 45 4.35 -31.35 -11.55
N GLN A 46 5.44 -30.64 -11.88
CA GLN A 46 6.81 -31.08 -11.58
C GLN A 46 7.17 -30.96 -10.08
N GLY A 47 6.32 -30.36 -9.26
CA GLY A 47 6.51 -30.27 -7.81
C GLY A 47 7.27 -29.03 -7.32
N LEU A 48 7.54 -28.05 -8.19
CA LEU A 48 8.32 -26.84 -7.85
C LEU A 48 7.73 -26.05 -6.67
N PHE A 49 6.40 -26.02 -6.54
CA PHE A 49 5.70 -25.22 -5.53
C PHE A 49 5.32 -25.99 -4.25
N HIS A 50 5.78 -27.24 -4.07
CA HIS A 50 5.38 -28.08 -2.93
C HIS A 50 5.76 -27.49 -1.56
N ARG A 51 6.85 -26.72 -1.49
CA ARG A 51 7.31 -26.02 -0.27
C ARG A 51 7.25 -24.50 -0.39
N PHE A 52 6.39 -23.99 -1.27
CA PHE A 52 6.30 -22.56 -1.56
C PHE A 52 5.89 -21.75 -0.32
N CYS A 53 6.65 -20.71 0.01
CA CYS A 53 6.40 -19.84 1.15
C CYS A 53 6.34 -18.35 0.79
N SER A 54 6.05 -17.48 1.77
CA SER A 54 5.97 -16.03 1.55
C SER A 54 7.28 -15.42 1.03
N HIS A 55 8.42 -15.91 1.53
CA HIS A 55 9.73 -15.44 1.09
C HIS A 55 9.96 -15.75 -0.40
N ASP A 56 9.46 -16.89 -0.88
CA ASP A 56 9.55 -17.29 -2.28
C ASP A 56 8.71 -16.39 -3.19
N LEU A 57 7.48 -16.07 -2.78
CA LEU A 57 6.64 -15.09 -3.48
C LEU A 57 7.35 -13.73 -3.58
N SER A 58 7.89 -13.24 -2.46
CA SER A 58 8.62 -11.97 -2.41
C SER A 58 9.78 -11.95 -3.41
N ARG A 59 10.59 -13.02 -3.46
CA ARG A 59 11.72 -13.13 -4.40
C ARG A 59 11.29 -13.08 -5.86
N VAL A 60 10.19 -13.77 -6.22
CA VAL A 60 9.68 -13.74 -7.59
C VAL A 60 9.12 -12.37 -7.95
N LEU A 61 8.34 -11.73 -7.06
CA LEU A 61 7.81 -10.38 -7.29
C LEU A 61 8.93 -9.37 -7.50
N LEU A 62 9.95 -9.38 -6.64
CA LEU A 62 11.11 -8.48 -6.74
C LEU A 62 11.92 -8.75 -8.01
N ARG A 63 12.00 -10.00 -8.48
CA ARG A 63 12.62 -10.32 -9.77
C ARG A 63 11.84 -9.72 -10.95
N CYS A 64 10.52 -9.66 -10.83
CA CYS A 64 9.60 -9.17 -11.85
C CYS A 64 9.20 -7.70 -11.67
N GLN A 65 9.82 -6.94 -10.77
CA GLN A 65 9.36 -5.59 -10.43
C GLN A 65 9.36 -4.60 -11.62
N SER A 66 10.12 -4.86 -12.68
CA SER A 66 10.11 -4.07 -13.92
C SER A 66 8.97 -4.44 -14.89
N ASP A 67 8.29 -5.55 -14.66
CA ASP A 67 7.12 -6.01 -15.40
C ASP A 67 5.92 -6.20 -14.45
N PRO A 68 5.16 -5.12 -14.19
CA PRO A 68 4.04 -5.15 -13.24
C PRO A 68 2.93 -6.12 -13.67
N SER A 69 2.77 -6.39 -14.98
CA SER A 69 1.76 -7.30 -15.50
C SER A 69 2.11 -8.75 -15.19
N ALA A 70 3.37 -9.14 -15.42
CA ALA A 70 3.87 -10.46 -15.06
C ALA A 70 3.84 -10.67 -13.53
N ALA A 71 4.29 -9.68 -12.75
CA ALA A 71 4.24 -9.74 -11.29
C ALA A 71 2.81 -9.92 -10.77
N LEU A 72 1.85 -9.15 -11.28
CA LEU A 72 0.44 -9.26 -10.89
C LEU A 72 -0.18 -10.59 -11.32
N SER A 73 0.16 -11.07 -12.52
CA SER A 73 -0.30 -12.37 -13.02
C SER A 73 0.19 -13.52 -12.14
N PHE A 74 1.48 -13.51 -11.77
CA PHE A 74 2.04 -14.48 -10.83
C PHE A 74 1.39 -14.38 -9.44
N PHE A 75 1.25 -13.16 -8.91
CA PHE A 75 0.61 -12.92 -7.60
C PHE A 75 -0.82 -13.46 -7.55
N ASN A 76 -1.61 -13.23 -8.59
CA ASN A 76 -2.96 -13.77 -8.67
C ASN A 76 -2.96 -15.29 -8.91
N TRP A 77 -2.03 -15.80 -9.70
CA TRP A 77 -1.93 -17.21 -9.98
C TRP A 77 -1.65 -18.02 -8.71
N VAL A 78 -0.68 -17.61 -7.88
CA VAL A 78 -0.39 -18.31 -6.62
C VAL A 78 -1.60 -18.28 -5.67
N ARG A 79 -2.35 -17.17 -5.65
CA ARG A 79 -3.55 -17.03 -4.82
C ARG A 79 -4.68 -17.95 -5.25
N ILE A 80 -4.95 -17.99 -6.55
CA ILE A 80 -6.12 -18.68 -7.11
C ILE A 80 -5.82 -20.16 -7.30
N HIS A 81 -4.65 -20.51 -7.85
CA HIS A 81 -4.33 -21.87 -8.28
C HIS A 81 -3.48 -22.66 -7.28
N LEU A 82 -2.71 -22.00 -6.41
CA LEU A 82 -2.06 -22.68 -5.27
C LEU A 82 -2.85 -22.54 -3.97
N GLY A 83 -3.90 -21.71 -3.94
CA GLY A 83 -4.63 -21.37 -2.70
C GLY A 83 -3.77 -20.61 -1.68
N PHE A 84 -2.60 -20.11 -2.11
CA PHE A 84 -1.63 -19.46 -1.24
C PHE A 84 -2.18 -18.12 -0.74
N GLN A 85 -2.10 -17.86 0.56
CA GLN A 85 -2.51 -16.60 1.16
C GLN A 85 -1.30 -15.69 1.33
N PRO A 86 -1.17 -14.60 0.53
CA PRO A 86 -0.06 -13.67 0.66
C PRO A 86 -0.14 -12.92 1.99
N ASP A 87 1.01 -12.70 2.60
CA ASP A 87 1.10 -11.94 3.84
C ASP A 87 1.22 -10.42 3.58
N VAL A 88 1.42 -9.67 4.67
CA VAL A 88 1.63 -8.22 4.66
C VAL A 88 2.80 -7.83 3.75
N GLN A 89 3.92 -8.54 3.83
CA GLN A 89 5.13 -8.22 3.07
C GLN A 89 4.92 -8.42 1.57
N ASN A 90 4.28 -9.53 1.17
CA ASN A 90 3.99 -9.81 -0.23
C ASN A 90 3.08 -8.71 -0.83
N CYS A 91 2.06 -8.30 -0.06
CA CYS A 91 1.16 -7.25 -0.49
C CYS A 91 1.86 -5.89 -0.58
N CYS A 92 2.76 -5.55 0.35
CA CYS A 92 3.55 -4.32 0.30
C CYS A 92 4.43 -4.24 -0.97
N ILE A 93 5.15 -5.32 -1.29
CA ILE A 93 5.97 -5.40 -2.51
C ILE A 93 5.09 -5.24 -3.76
N MET A 94 3.96 -5.97 -3.83
CA MET A 94 3.06 -5.89 -4.97
C MET A 94 2.44 -4.49 -5.12
N THR A 95 2.10 -3.82 -4.02
CA THR A 95 1.64 -2.43 -4.02
C THR A 95 2.71 -1.52 -4.61
N HIS A 96 3.96 -1.56 -4.13
CA HIS A 96 5.03 -0.72 -4.65
C HIS A 96 5.23 -0.90 -6.16
N ILE A 97 5.27 -2.15 -6.64
CA ILE A 97 5.40 -2.45 -8.07
C ILE A 97 4.29 -1.77 -8.89
N LEU A 98 3.03 -1.85 -8.43
CA LEU A 98 1.89 -1.28 -9.14
C LEU A 98 1.83 0.25 -9.06
N VAL A 99 2.20 0.83 -7.93
CA VAL A 99 2.22 2.29 -7.75
C VAL A 99 3.32 2.90 -8.61
N TRP A 100 4.53 2.32 -8.58
CA TRP A 100 5.65 2.73 -9.43
C TRP A 100 5.29 2.69 -10.92
N SER A 101 4.53 1.67 -11.34
CA SER A 101 4.05 1.55 -12.71
C SER A 101 2.78 2.35 -13.03
N LYS A 102 2.32 3.24 -12.13
CA LYS A 102 1.09 4.04 -12.25
C LYS A 102 -0.21 3.23 -12.42
N ASN A 103 -0.20 1.94 -12.05
CA ASN A 103 -1.37 1.06 -12.08
C ASN A 103 -2.22 1.22 -10.80
N PHE A 104 -2.64 2.45 -10.50
CA PHE A 104 -3.28 2.82 -9.23
C PHE A 104 -4.56 2.05 -8.92
N ARG A 105 -5.36 1.68 -9.94
CA ARG A 105 -6.56 0.86 -9.75
C ARG A 105 -6.22 -0.49 -9.14
N LYS A 106 -5.24 -1.20 -9.70
CA LYS A 106 -4.78 -2.49 -9.18
C LYS A 106 -4.02 -2.31 -7.86
N GLY A 107 -3.25 -1.24 -7.72
CA GLY A 107 -2.60 -0.90 -6.45
C GLY A 107 -3.61 -0.74 -5.31
N MET A 108 -4.77 -0.12 -5.56
CA MET A 108 -5.85 0.03 -4.58
C MET A 108 -6.53 -1.30 -4.23
N GLU A 109 -6.69 -2.21 -5.20
CA GLU A 109 -7.18 -3.58 -4.95
C GLU A 109 -6.22 -4.33 -4.00
N ILE A 110 -4.90 -4.23 -4.24
CA ILE A 110 -3.88 -4.85 -3.37
C ILE A 110 -3.82 -4.19 -2.00
N LEU A 111 -3.92 -2.86 -1.89
CA LEU A 111 -4.00 -2.18 -0.58
C LEU A 111 -5.24 -2.58 0.21
N SER A 112 -6.38 -2.77 -0.46
CA SER A 112 -7.59 -3.28 0.17
C SER A 112 -7.40 -4.70 0.70
N LEU A 113 -6.68 -5.56 -0.05
CA LEU A 113 -6.29 -6.88 0.40
C LEU A 113 -5.31 -6.81 1.58
N LEU A 114 -4.32 -5.92 1.53
CA LEU A 114 -3.34 -5.70 2.60
C LEU A 114 -4.05 -5.36 3.92
N ILE A 115 -5.01 -4.45 3.90
CA ILE A 115 -5.81 -4.09 5.07
C ILE A 115 -6.57 -5.32 5.60
N GLN A 116 -7.22 -6.10 4.72
CA GLN A 116 -7.93 -7.32 5.11
C GLN A 116 -7.00 -8.37 5.74
N VAL A 117 -5.82 -8.59 5.16
CA VAL A 117 -4.81 -9.54 5.70
C VAL A 117 -4.36 -9.08 7.08
N ASN A 118 -4.13 -7.78 7.27
CA ASN A 118 -3.76 -7.20 8.54
C ASN A 118 -4.85 -7.34 9.62
N GLU A 119 -6.11 -7.33 9.22
CA GLU A 119 -7.25 -7.52 10.12
C GLU A 119 -7.53 -8.99 10.47
N ARG A 120 -7.20 -9.94 9.59
CA ARG A 120 -7.41 -11.39 9.84
C ARG A 120 -6.45 -11.99 10.86
N GLY A 121 -5.30 -11.36 11.11
CA GLY A 121 -4.31 -11.82 12.10
C GLY A 121 -4.76 -11.72 13.57
N ILE A 122 -6.03 -11.41 13.84
CA ILE A 122 -6.61 -11.31 15.19
C ILE A 122 -6.90 -12.74 15.71
N GLY A 123 -5.87 -13.43 16.16
CA GLY A 123 -5.98 -14.64 16.98
C GLY A 123 -5.48 -14.34 18.38
N SER A 124 -6.38 -14.36 19.38
CA SER A 124 -6.25 -14.40 20.86
C SER A 124 -5.11 -13.71 21.63
N ASP A 125 -3.98 -13.34 21.02
CA ASP A 125 -2.88 -12.64 21.68
C ASP A 125 -2.85 -11.19 21.21
N SER A 126 -3.05 -10.29 22.16
CA SER A 126 -3.19 -8.84 21.98
C SER A 126 -1.90 -8.13 21.54
N SER A 127 -0.93 -8.85 20.98
CA SER A 127 0.32 -8.29 20.46
C SER A 127 0.04 -7.45 19.22
N LYS A 128 0.16 -6.12 19.38
CA LYS A 128 0.20 -5.06 18.36
C LYS A 128 0.05 -5.52 16.90
N LYS A 129 -1.07 -5.13 16.26
CA LYS A 129 -1.25 -5.25 14.81
C LYS A 129 -0.02 -4.71 14.05
N PRO A 130 0.41 -5.36 12.96
CA PRO A 130 1.46 -4.84 12.10
C PRO A 130 1.14 -3.40 11.67
N ASP A 131 2.12 -2.52 11.80
CA ASP A 131 2.02 -1.14 11.35
C ASP A 131 2.21 -1.10 9.82
N LEU A 132 1.11 -0.95 9.07
CA LEU A 132 1.15 -1.02 7.60
C LEU A 132 1.98 0.09 6.97
N PHE A 133 2.07 1.26 7.61
CA PHE A 133 2.92 2.34 7.11
C PHE A 133 4.39 1.96 7.28
N GLU A 134 4.80 1.43 8.44
CA GLU A 134 6.20 0.95 8.61
C GLU A 134 6.51 -0.19 7.64
N ASN A 135 5.60 -1.13 7.43
CA ASN A 135 5.83 -2.25 6.51
C ASN A 135 5.99 -1.76 5.06
N LEU A 136 5.17 -0.79 4.63
CA LEU A 136 5.32 -0.16 3.31
C LEU A 136 6.64 0.62 3.22
N LEU A 137 7.01 1.35 4.28
CA LEU A 137 8.27 2.11 4.32
C LEU A 137 9.49 1.19 4.22
N LEU A 138 9.55 0.12 5.03
CA LEU A 138 10.66 -0.85 5.01
C LEU A 138 10.73 -1.62 3.68
N SER A 139 9.57 -1.93 3.08
CA SER A 139 9.53 -2.61 1.78
C SER A 139 10.13 -1.76 0.66
N ALA A 140 10.04 -0.43 0.76
CA ALA A 140 10.57 0.50 -0.24
C ALA A 140 12.10 0.39 -0.42
N GLU A 141 12.84 -0.12 0.57
CA GLU A 141 14.30 -0.33 0.46
C GLU A 141 14.64 -1.41 -0.58
N ASN A 142 13.71 -2.34 -0.84
CA ASN A 142 13.96 -3.53 -1.66
C ASN A 142 13.32 -3.45 -3.06
N CYS A 143 12.50 -2.43 -3.33
CA CYS A 143 11.78 -2.28 -4.61
C CYS A 143 11.73 -0.82 -5.06
N ASN A 144 11.53 -0.60 -6.36
CA ASN A 144 11.18 0.74 -6.84
C ASN A 144 9.91 1.22 -6.15
N SER A 145 9.99 2.37 -5.49
CA SER A 145 8.92 2.92 -4.66
C SER A 145 8.65 4.37 -5.02
N ASP A 146 7.39 4.77 -4.89
CA ASP A 146 6.88 6.12 -5.11
C ASP A 146 6.11 6.55 -3.87
N ALA A 147 6.33 7.77 -3.39
CA ALA A 147 5.66 8.33 -2.22
C ALA A 147 4.12 8.31 -2.34
N ALA A 148 3.58 8.28 -3.57
CA ALA A 148 2.16 8.10 -3.86
C ALA A 148 1.55 6.85 -3.19
N VAL A 149 2.36 5.86 -2.81
CA VAL A 149 1.91 4.69 -2.04
C VAL A 149 1.23 5.08 -0.72
N PHE A 150 1.71 6.13 -0.06
CA PHE A 150 1.18 6.59 1.22
C PHE A 150 -0.12 7.37 1.04
N ASP A 151 -0.24 8.20 -0.02
CA ASP A 151 -1.51 8.83 -0.40
C ASP A 151 -2.58 7.78 -0.74
N MET A 152 -2.18 6.71 -1.42
CA MET A 152 -3.07 5.58 -1.69
C MET A 152 -3.45 4.84 -0.42
N LEU A 153 -2.54 4.69 0.55
CA LEU A 153 -2.86 4.09 1.85
C LEU A 153 -3.89 4.95 2.61
N ILE A 154 -3.76 6.27 2.61
CA ILE A 154 -4.77 7.19 3.18
C ILE A 154 -6.13 6.91 2.51
N LYS A 155 -6.18 6.93 1.18
CA LYS A 155 -7.40 6.69 0.40
C LYS A 155 -8.02 5.32 0.73
N ALA A 156 -7.20 4.27 0.82
CA ALA A 156 -7.64 2.91 1.15
C ALA A 156 -8.27 2.83 2.55
N TYR A 157 -7.64 3.43 3.56
CA TYR A 157 -8.19 3.49 4.90
C TYR A 157 -9.53 4.24 4.95
N LEU A 158 -9.63 5.39 4.29
CA LEU A 158 -10.86 6.18 4.25
C LEU A 158 -12.01 5.42 3.58
N MET A 159 -11.74 4.68 2.50
CA MET A 159 -12.73 3.81 1.85
C MET A 159 -13.23 2.67 2.77
N LYS A 160 -12.47 2.32 3.80
CA LYS A 160 -12.83 1.33 4.82
C LYS A 160 -13.42 1.95 6.10
N GLY A 161 -13.59 3.27 6.14
CA GLY A 161 -14.05 3.99 7.34
C GLY A 161 -12.99 4.11 8.45
N MET A 162 -11.73 3.73 8.17
CA MET A 162 -10.61 3.74 9.10
C MET A 162 -9.98 5.14 9.18
N ILE A 163 -10.79 6.13 9.57
CA ILE A 163 -10.42 7.57 9.54
C ILE A 163 -9.21 7.86 10.45
N LYS A 164 -9.09 7.15 11.58
CA LYS A 164 -7.98 7.33 12.52
C LYS A 164 -6.64 6.91 11.89
N GLU A 165 -6.62 5.79 11.20
CA GLU A 165 -5.46 5.21 10.51
C GLU A 165 -5.07 6.07 9.29
N GLY A 166 -6.06 6.57 8.54
CA GLY A 166 -5.83 7.55 7.48
C GLY A 166 -5.18 8.84 7.99
N PHE A 167 -5.67 9.39 9.10
CA PHE A 167 -5.07 10.56 9.74
C PHE A 167 -3.65 10.31 10.29
N GLN A 168 -3.41 9.13 10.88
CA GLN A 168 -2.08 8.75 11.35
C GLN A 168 -1.08 8.60 10.19
N THR A 169 -1.51 8.05 9.07
CA THR A 169 -0.73 7.93 7.83
C THR A 169 -0.32 9.32 7.33
N PHE A 170 -1.28 10.25 7.19
CA PHE A 170 -1.01 11.64 6.82
C PHE A 170 0.05 12.29 7.73
N ARG A 171 -0.12 12.20 9.05
CA ARG A 171 0.83 12.81 10.00
C ARG A 171 2.25 12.25 9.86
N ARG A 172 2.38 10.95 9.62
CA ARG A 172 3.69 10.30 9.49
C ARG A 172 4.36 10.62 8.17
N MET A 173 3.57 10.69 7.10
CA MET A 173 4.03 11.10 5.79
C MET A 173 4.64 12.51 5.84
N VAL A 174 3.92 13.48 6.41
CA VAL A 174 4.42 14.85 6.60
C VAL A 174 5.66 14.88 7.50
N LYS A 175 5.66 14.13 8.62
CA LYS A 175 6.81 14.06 9.54
C LYS A 175 8.09 13.53 8.88
N LEU A 176 7.95 12.62 7.90
CA LEU A 176 9.07 12.08 7.13
C LEU A 176 9.43 12.94 5.91
N GLY A 177 8.78 14.09 5.71
CA GLY A 177 9.08 15.02 4.62
C GLY A 177 8.44 14.65 3.28
N PHE A 178 7.51 13.69 3.24
CA PHE A 178 6.75 13.39 2.05
C PHE A 178 5.62 14.40 1.87
N LEU A 179 5.56 15.05 0.72
CA LEU A 179 4.49 16.00 0.37
C LEU A 179 3.21 15.23 0.02
N PRO A 180 2.10 15.42 0.74
CA PRO A 180 0.82 14.80 0.43
C PRO A 180 0.19 15.28 -0.88
N ASP A 181 -0.56 14.38 -1.53
CA ASP A 181 -1.46 14.71 -2.62
C ASP A 181 -2.70 15.47 -2.10
N LEU A 182 -3.00 16.63 -2.70
CA LEU A 182 -4.15 17.46 -2.34
C LEU A 182 -5.47 16.66 -2.35
N VAL A 183 -5.66 15.78 -3.33
CA VAL A 183 -6.87 14.96 -3.42
C VAL A 183 -6.97 13.97 -2.25
N ALA A 184 -5.85 13.40 -1.78
CA ALA A 184 -5.84 12.54 -0.60
C ALA A 184 -6.20 13.32 0.68
N VAL A 185 -5.63 14.52 0.83
CA VAL A 185 -5.86 15.38 2.00
C VAL A 185 -7.29 15.90 2.03
N ASN A 186 -7.86 16.34 0.91
CA ASN A 186 -9.26 16.77 0.82
C ASN A 186 -10.25 15.66 1.18
N ARG A 187 -9.98 14.43 0.75
CA ARG A 187 -10.79 13.28 1.16
C ARG A 187 -10.70 13.01 2.66
N LEU A 188 -9.52 13.17 3.25
CA LEU A 188 -9.31 13.02 4.69
C LEU A 188 -10.03 14.12 5.48
N LEU A 189 -9.92 15.38 5.04
CA LEU A 189 -10.66 16.52 5.58
C LEU A 189 -12.17 16.29 5.52
N SER A 190 -12.70 15.92 4.36
CA SER A 190 -14.14 15.65 4.20
C SER A 190 -14.61 14.52 5.12
N SER A 191 -13.81 13.45 5.26
CA SER A 191 -14.14 12.32 6.16
C SER A 191 -14.11 12.73 7.64
N LEU A 192 -13.17 13.58 8.04
CA LEU A 192 -13.08 14.11 9.41
C LEU A 192 -14.19 15.11 9.72
N SER A 193 -14.53 15.97 8.76
CA SER A 193 -15.64 16.93 8.85
C SER A 193 -16.96 16.19 9.08
N LYS A 194 -17.27 15.19 8.24
CA LYS A 194 -18.45 14.33 8.41
C LYS A 194 -18.48 13.54 9.71
N ALA A 195 -17.32 13.31 10.33
CA ALA A 195 -17.19 12.66 11.63
C ALA A 195 -17.16 13.65 12.81
N ASN A 196 -17.48 14.94 12.58
CA ASN A 196 -17.43 16.02 13.56
C ASN A 196 -16.11 16.05 14.34
N ARG A 197 -14.98 15.94 13.62
CA ARG A 197 -13.63 15.99 14.19
C ARG A 197 -12.97 17.35 13.90
N SER A 198 -13.67 18.44 14.25
CA SER A 198 -13.30 19.81 13.89
C SER A 198 -11.85 20.19 14.21
N ALA A 199 -11.39 19.91 15.43
CA ALA A 199 -9.99 20.16 15.82
C ALA A 199 -8.95 19.45 14.92
N LYS A 200 -9.28 18.28 14.35
CA LYS A 200 -8.39 17.60 13.40
C LYS A 200 -8.46 18.21 12.00
N CYS A 201 -9.63 18.70 11.57
CA CYS A 201 -9.78 19.39 10.28
C CYS A 201 -8.92 20.65 10.25
N TRP A 202 -9.05 21.51 11.26
CA TRP A 202 -8.25 22.74 11.39
C TRP A 202 -6.76 22.44 11.51
N ARG A 203 -6.39 21.35 12.20
CA ARG A 203 -4.99 20.90 12.24
C ARG A 203 -4.45 20.49 10.87
N ILE A 204 -5.24 19.78 10.05
CA ILE A 204 -4.83 19.43 8.69
C ILE A 204 -4.67 20.70 7.86
N TYR A 205 -5.63 21.61 7.92
CA TYR A 205 -5.58 22.88 7.20
C TYR A 205 -4.30 23.67 7.55
N GLY A 206 -3.99 23.83 8.85
CA GLY A 206 -2.74 24.47 9.27
C GLY A 206 -1.49 23.78 8.72
N VAL A 207 -1.45 22.44 8.75
CA VAL A 207 -0.34 21.67 8.17
C VAL A 207 -0.24 21.86 6.65
N MET A 208 -1.36 21.97 5.93
CA MET A 208 -1.35 22.23 4.48
C MET A 208 -0.66 23.56 4.18
N ILE A 209 -0.98 24.61 4.93
CA ILE A 209 -0.33 25.93 4.80
C ILE A 209 1.16 25.84 5.16
N GLU A 210 1.50 25.20 6.28
CA GLU A 210 2.89 25.06 6.77
C GLU A 210 3.81 24.36 5.76
N ILE A 211 3.31 23.35 5.05
CA ILE A 211 4.09 22.59 4.06
C ILE A 211 3.96 23.15 2.63
N GLY A 212 3.25 24.27 2.45
CA GLY A 212 3.01 24.88 1.14
C GLY A 212 2.08 24.09 0.21
N LEU A 213 1.28 23.16 0.75
CA LEU A 213 0.23 22.47 0.00
C LEU A 213 -0.98 23.39 -0.10
N GLN A 214 -1.14 24.03 -1.27
CA GLN A 214 -2.19 25.03 -1.50
C GLN A 214 -3.60 24.43 -1.34
N PRO A 215 -4.42 24.93 -0.39
CA PRO A 215 -5.84 24.63 -0.31
C PRO A 215 -6.56 25.01 -1.62
N ASP A 216 -7.61 24.26 -1.93
CA ASP A 216 -8.51 24.55 -3.06
C ASP A 216 -9.94 24.80 -2.57
N ALA A 217 -10.83 25.09 -3.52
CA ALA A 217 -12.26 25.27 -3.24
C ALA A 217 -12.87 24.07 -2.49
N CYS A 218 -12.42 22.83 -2.76
CA CYS A 218 -12.91 21.66 -2.04
C CYS A 218 -12.49 21.70 -0.55
N THR A 219 -11.30 22.19 -0.27
CA THR A 219 -10.78 22.41 1.09
C THR A 219 -11.65 23.43 1.82
N PHE A 220 -11.83 24.61 1.24
CA PHE A 220 -12.58 25.71 1.86
C PHE A 220 -14.05 25.34 2.08
N ASN A 221 -14.72 24.79 1.07
CA ASN A 221 -16.10 24.32 1.20
C ASN A 221 -16.25 23.31 2.35
N THR A 222 -15.30 22.38 2.50
CA THR A 222 -15.33 21.40 3.60
C THR A 222 -15.23 22.04 4.99
N LEU A 223 -14.45 23.12 5.12
CA LEU A 223 -14.28 23.85 6.39
C LEU A 223 -15.46 24.78 6.68
N ILE A 224 -16.01 25.42 5.66
CA ILE A 224 -17.23 26.23 5.75
C ILE A 224 -18.41 25.36 6.17
N ASP A 225 -18.61 24.22 5.51
CA ASP A 225 -19.65 23.25 5.87
C ASP A 225 -19.51 22.79 7.33
N LEU A 226 -18.28 22.54 7.77
CA LEU A 226 -17.98 22.18 9.16
C LEU A 226 -18.41 23.28 10.14
N MET A 227 -18.00 24.53 9.93
CA MET A 227 -18.38 25.67 10.78
C MET A 227 -19.90 25.87 10.82
N CYS A 228 -20.57 25.82 9.66
CA CYS A 228 -22.01 25.92 9.56
C CYS A 228 -22.71 24.79 10.34
N SER A 229 -22.20 23.55 10.25
CA SER A 229 -22.74 22.41 11.00
C SER A 229 -22.51 22.50 12.52
N GLU A 230 -21.50 23.25 12.95
CA GLU A 230 -21.23 23.55 14.36
C GLU A 230 -22.02 24.78 14.86
N GLY A 231 -22.74 25.47 13.96
CA GLY A 231 -23.55 26.66 14.25
C GLY A 231 -22.76 27.98 14.21
N ASP A 232 -21.48 27.96 13.83
CA ASP A 232 -20.63 29.16 13.71
C ASP A 232 -20.73 29.80 12.32
N VAL A 233 -21.93 30.30 12.00
CA VAL A 233 -22.21 30.93 10.69
C VAL A 233 -21.41 32.23 10.52
N ASP A 234 -21.24 33.00 11.60
CA ASP A 234 -20.46 34.24 11.56
C ASP A 234 -18.98 33.98 11.30
N GLY A 235 -18.41 32.92 11.89
CA GLY A 235 -17.06 32.45 11.58
C GLY A 235 -16.91 31.99 10.14
N ALA A 236 -17.91 31.26 9.62
CA ALA A 236 -17.94 30.82 8.24
C ALA A 236 -17.92 31.98 7.23
N ASN A 237 -18.73 33.03 7.47
CA ASN A 237 -18.74 34.21 6.61
C ASN A 237 -17.39 34.96 6.63
N ARG A 238 -16.83 35.21 7.81
CA ARG A 238 -15.50 35.86 7.91
C ARG A 238 -14.41 35.06 7.21
N PHE A 239 -14.47 33.73 7.30
CA PHE A 239 -13.51 32.86 6.64
C PHE A 239 -13.68 32.88 5.12
N LEU A 240 -14.92 32.90 4.62
CA LEU A 240 -15.22 33.09 3.20
C LEU A 240 -14.65 34.41 2.67
N ASP A 241 -14.95 35.52 3.35
CA ASP A 241 -14.50 36.85 2.95
C ASP A 241 -12.97 36.91 2.85
N GLY A 242 -12.25 36.33 3.82
CA GLY A 242 -10.79 36.29 3.81
C GLY A 242 -10.17 35.40 2.73
N VAL A 243 -10.90 34.42 2.19
CA VAL A 243 -10.42 33.55 1.11
C VAL A 243 -10.63 34.19 -0.27
N GLU A 244 -11.62 35.08 -0.42
CA GLU A 244 -11.87 35.80 -1.68
C GLU A 244 -10.88 36.96 -1.92
N GLU A 245 -10.16 37.39 -0.88
CA GLU A 245 -9.18 38.49 -0.93
C GLU A 245 -7.75 38.06 -1.33
N ASP A 246 -7.42 36.75 -1.26
CA ASP A 246 -6.10 36.17 -1.58
C ASP A 246 -6.03 35.56 -3.01
#